data_AF-A0A7S4ULQ8-F1
#
_entry.id   AF-A0A7S4ULQ8-F1
#
_cell.length_a   1.000
_cell.length_b   1.000
_cell.length_c   1.000
_cell.angle_alpha   90.00
_cell.angle_beta   90.00
_cell.angle_gamma   90.00
#
_symmetry.space_group_name_H-M   'P 1'
#
loop_
_entity.id
_entity.type
_entity.pdbx_description
1 polymer ?
#
loop_
_entity_poly.entity_id
_entity_poly.type
_entity_poly.pdbx_seq_one_letter_code
_entity_poly.pdbx_strand_id
1 'polypeptide(L)'
;IGELSFRQRVLNVKLRRDRICVALRDRVYVYNFADLRLLDTIHTCENGLGLLDISTDAAGGGMGVASGGGGMMATGGGMVLACPSVSRGQVRVELYGLRKSVVSFST
;
A
#
# COMPACT_ATOMS: atom_id res chain seq x y z
N ILE A 1 7.07 19.77 -9.71
CA ILE A 1 6.77 19.85 -8.25
C ILE A 1 5.26 19.73 -8.13
N GLY A 2 4.75 18.85 -7.27
CA GLY A 2 3.31 18.67 -7.03
C GLY A 2 3.03 18.52 -5.53
N GLU A 3 1.85 18.94 -5.10
CA GLU A 3 1.45 18.98 -3.68
C GLU A 3 0.16 18.19 -3.46
N LEU A 4 0.09 17.47 -2.33
CA LEU A 4 -1.12 16.80 -1.86
C LEU A 4 -1.60 17.49 -0.58
N SER A 5 -2.81 18.05 -0.61
CA SER A 5 -3.40 18.73 0.54
C SER A 5 -4.39 17.83 1.28
N PHE A 6 -4.29 17.78 2.61
CA PHE A 6 -5.16 16.98 3.47
C PHE A 6 -5.83 17.86 4.51
N ARG A 7 -7.09 17.55 4.85
CA ARG A 7 -7.82 18.24 5.93
C ARG A 7 -7.33 17.84 7.33
N GLN A 8 -6.73 16.65 7.45
CA GLN A 8 -6.15 16.18 8.70
C GLN A 8 -4.64 16.31 8.68
N ARG A 9 -4.02 16.30 9.85
CA ARG A 9 -2.57 16.25 9.99
C ARG A 9 -2.01 14.99 9.33
N VAL A 10 -1.01 15.18 8.47
CA VAL A 10 -0.19 14.08 7.93
C VAL A 10 0.69 13.54 9.05
N LEU A 11 0.54 12.26 9.39
CA LEU A 11 1.29 11.62 10.46
C LEU A 11 2.55 10.93 9.94
N ASN A 12 2.47 10.30 8.76
CA ASN A 12 3.60 9.61 8.15
C ASN A 12 3.43 9.51 6.62
N VAL A 13 4.53 9.38 5.90
CA VAL A 13 4.58 9.18 4.45
C VAL A 13 5.60 8.10 4.13
N LYS A 14 5.21 7.11 3.32
CA LYS A 14 6.13 6.12 2.72
C LYS A 14 6.10 6.23 1.21
N LEU A 15 7.26 6.05 0.61
CA LEU A 15 7.47 6.19 -0.84
C LEU A 15 8.01 4.88 -1.43
N ARG A 16 7.53 4.58 -2.63
CA ARG A 16 8.09 3.59 -3.56
C ARG A 16 8.21 4.26 -4.92
N ARG A 17 8.90 3.62 -5.88
CA ARG A 17 9.09 4.13 -7.24
C ARG A 17 7.80 4.59 -7.92
N ASP A 18 6.68 3.91 -7.66
CA ASP A 18 5.40 4.12 -8.33
C ASP A 18 4.27 4.56 -7.39
N ARG A 19 4.53 4.66 -6.08
CA ARG A 19 3.48 4.86 -5.06
C ARG A 19 3.87 5.85 -3.98
N ILE A 20 2.89 6.62 -3.54
CA ILE A 20 2.96 7.48 -2.36
C ILE A 20 1.89 7.01 -1.38
N CYS A 21 2.29 6.62 -0.17
CA CYS A 21 1.37 6.20 0.88
C CYS A 21 1.40 7.21 2.03
N VAL A 22 0.24 7.74 2.41
CA VAL A 22 0.11 8.79 3.43
C VAL A 22 -0.79 8.30 4.56
N ALA A 23 -0.28 8.22 5.78
CA ALA A 23 -1.09 7.93 6.97
C ALA A 23 -1.59 9.23 7.62
N LEU A 24 -2.90 9.23 7.88
CA LEU A 24 -3.61 10.17 8.73
C LEU A 24 -4.09 9.44 9.99
N ARG A 25 -4.93 10.10 10.80
CA ARG A 25 -5.41 9.54 12.06
C ARG A 25 -6.34 8.34 11.88
N ASP A 26 -7.21 8.33 10.88
CA ASP A 26 -8.24 7.30 10.67
C ASP A 26 -8.17 6.65 9.28
N ARG A 27 -7.19 7.05 8.46
CA ARG A 27 -7.06 6.64 7.06
C ARG A 27 -5.62 6.53 6.60
N VAL A 28 -5.40 5.63 5.65
CA VAL A 28 -4.20 5.58 4.81
C VAL A 28 -4.62 5.81 3.36
N TYR A 29 -3.99 6.77 2.69
CA TYR A 29 -4.19 7.04 1.27
C TYR A 29 -3.03 6.50 0.44
N VAL A 30 -3.35 5.87 -0.68
CA VAL A 30 -2.36 5.38 -1.66
C VAL A 30 -2.55 6.15 -2.95
N TYR A 31 -1.50 6.83 -3.40
CA TYR A 31 -1.47 7.59 -4.65
C TYR A 31 -0.50 6.98 -5.65
N ASN A 32 -0.76 7.20 -6.93
CA ASN A 32 0.22 6.98 -7.98
C ASN A 32 1.29 8.07 -7.92
N PHE A 33 2.56 7.69 -8.01
CA PHE A 33 3.66 8.67 -7.96
C PHE A 33 3.74 9.53 -9.24
N ALA A 34 3.36 8.98 -10.39
CA ALA A 34 3.55 9.64 -11.69
C ALA A 34 2.58 10.82 -11.93
N ASP A 35 1.31 10.68 -11.53
CA ASP A 35 0.25 11.65 -11.81
C ASP A 35 -0.46 12.16 -10.53
N LEU A 36 -0.01 11.72 -9.35
CA LEU A 36 -0.61 12.06 -8.04
C LEU A 36 -2.08 11.66 -7.91
N ARG A 37 -2.57 10.73 -8.75
CA ARG A 37 -3.95 10.26 -8.66
C ARG A 37 -4.13 9.38 -7.44
N LEU A 38 -5.21 9.60 -6.70
CA LEU A 38 -5.64 8.71 -5.62
C LEU A 38 -6.02 7.34 -6.18
N LEU A 39 -5.39 6.29 -5.68
CA LEU A 39 -5.62 4.91 -6.08
C LEU A 39 -6.47 4.15 -5.06
N ASP A 40 -6.21 4.35 -3.77
CA ASP A 40 -6.94 3.66 -2.72
C ASP A 40 -7.05 4.50 -1.42
N THR A 41 -8.11 4.24 -0.66
CA THR A 41 -8.39 4.80 0.65
C THR A 41 -8.71 3.69 1.63
N ILE A 42 -7.80 3.47 2.57
CA ILE A 42 -7.96 2.45 3.60
C ILE A 42 -8.40 3.14 4.88
N HIS A 43 -9.54 2.71 5.42
CA HIS A 43 -9.96 3.09 6.76
C HIS A 43 -9.21 2.28 7.80
N THR A 44 -8.72 2.95 8.84
CA THR A 44 -8.01 2.36 9.97
C THR A 44 -8.74 2.68 11.27
N CYS A 45 -8.39 1.99 12.36
CA CYS A 45 -8.68 2.48 13.70
C CYS A 45 -7.85 3.75 13.96
N GLU A 46 -7.90 4.28 15.20
CA GLU A 46 -7.09 5.42 15.59
C GLU A 46 -5.60 5.11 15.45
N ASN A 47 -4.99 5.66 14.41
CA ASN A 47 -3.59 5.48 14.04
C ASN A 47 -2.76 6.69 14.49
N GLY A 48 -2.78 6.99 15.80
CA GLY A 48 -2.13 8.20 16.35
C GLY A 48 -0.62 8.32 16.09
N LEU A 49 0.04 7.20 15.73
CA LEU A 49 1.47 7.14 15.41
C LEU A 49 1.75 7.11 13.90
N GLY A 50 0.73 7.10 13.04
CA GLY A 50 0.91 7.02 11.59
C GLY A 50 1.60 5.72 11.14
N LEU A 51 1.27 4.60 11.76
CA LEU A 51 1.80 3.28 11.42
C LEU A 51 1.34 2.87 10.03
N LEU A 52 2.30 2.68 9.13
CA LEU A 52 2.13 2.02 7.85
C LEU A 52 3.51 1.54 7.36
N ASP A 53 3.53 0.51 6.53
CA ASP A 53 4.73 0.16 5.78
C ASP A 53 4.39 -0.41 4.40
N ILE A 54 5.33 -0.29 3.48
CA ILE A 54 5.20 -0.78 2.10
C ILE A 54 6.43 -1.55 1.68
N SER A 55 6.24 -2.59 0.86
CA SER A 55 7.35 -3.30 0.22
C SER A 55 8.10 -2.37 -0.75
N THR A 56 9.43 -2.28 -0.61
CA THR A 56 10.26 -1.36 -1.41
C THR A 56 10.62 -1.91 -2.79
N ASP A 57 10.63 -3.23 -2.98
CA ASP A 57 10.95 -3.84 -4.27
C ASP A 57 9.82 -3.63 -5.28
N ALA A 58 10.20 -3.23 -6.50
CA ALA A 58 9.31 -3.08 -7.65
C ALA A 58 9.02 -4.42 -8.32
N ALA A 59 9.96 -5.37 -8.24
CA ALA A 59 9.68 -6.76 -8.58
C ALA A 59 9.01 -7.39 -7.37
N GLY A 60 7.87 -8.05 -7.54
CA GLY A 60 7.32 -8.87 -6.47
C GLY A 60 8.33 -9.96 -6.12
N GLY A 61 9.15 -9.74 -5.09
CA GLY A 61 10.07 -10.72 -4.54
C GLY A 61 9.30 -11.89 -3.95
N GLY A 62 9.02 -12.88 -4.80
CA GLY A 62 8.92 -14.30 -4.44
C GLY A 62 7.72 -14.73 -3.60
N MET A 63 6.59 -15.02 -4.27
CA MET A 63 5.85 -16.26 -3.99
C MET A 63 5.10 -16.70 -5.26
N GLY A 64 5.83 -17.28 -6.22
CA GLY A 64 5.25 -17.81 -7.46
C GLY A 64 6.30 -18.08 -8.54
N VAL A 65 6.71 -19.35 -8.66
CA VAL A 65 7.45 -19.88 -9.80
C VAL A 65 6.65 -19.67 -11.09
N ALA A 66 7.20 -18.92 -12.05
CA ALA A 66 6.80 -19.00 -13.44
C ALA A 66 7.97 -19.58 -14.23
N SER A 67 7.97 -20.91 -14.38
CA SER A 67 8.73 -21.57 -15.44
C SER A 67 8.15 -21.17 -16.80
N GLY A 68 9.01 -20.91 -17.77
CA GLY A 68 8.63 -20.84 -19.19
C GLY A 68 8.74 -19.44 -19.79
N GLY A 69 9.55 -19.34 -20.84
CA GLY A 69 9.85 -18.09 -21.55
C GLY A 69 8.64 -17.47 -22.24
N GLY A 70 8.66 -16.14 -22.30
CA GLY A 70 7.69 -15.32 -23.02
C GLY A 70 7.63 -13.93 -22.40
N GLY A 71 8.13 -12.92 -23.10
CA GLY A 71 8.16 -11.54 -22.62
C GLY A 71 6.74 -11.02 -22.31
N MET A 72 6.53 -10.59 -21.07
CA MET A 72 5.24 -10.07 -20.61
C MET A 72 5.47 -8.66 -20.07
N MET A 73 4.75 -7.70 -20.64
CA MET A 73 4.76 -6.28 -20.28
C MET A 73 4.72 -6.13 -18.76
N ALA A 74 5.70 -5.44 -18.18
CA ALA A 74 5.81 -5.16 -16.75
C ALA A 74 4.59 -4.33 -16.30
N THR A 75 3.49 -5.01 -16.05
CA THR A 75 2.23 -4.40 -15.61
C THR A 75 2.39 -4.16 -14.12
N GLY A 76 2.84 -2.95 -13.76
CA GLY A 76 2.81 -2.40 -12.41
C GLY A 76 3.27 -3.35 -11.31
N GLY A 77 4.58 -3.34 -11.04
CA GLY A 77 5.21 -4.11 -9.98
C GLY A 77 4.37 -4.21 -8.71
N GLY A 78 4.00 -5.43 -8.31
CA GLY A 78 3.08 -5.63 -7.19
C GLY A 78 3.62 -5.04 -5.88
N MET A 79 2.79 -4.35 -5.11
CA MET A 79 3.15 -3.70 -3.85
C MET A 79 2.36 -4.34 -2.70
N VAL A 80 3.04 -4.65 -1.60
CA VAL A 80 2.40 -5.03 -0.35
C VAL A 80 2.37 -3.82 0.57
N LEU A 81 1.22 -3.50 1.14
CA LEU A 81 1.05 -2.47 2.17
C LEU A 81 0.48 -3.10 3.43
N ALA A 82 1.03 -2.73 4.59
CA ALA A 82 0.50 -3.10 5.89
C ALA A 82 0.18 -1.85 6.72
N CYS A 83 -0.98 -1.82 7.37
CA CYS A 83 -1.39 -0.76 8.30
C CYS A 83 -2.38 -1.29 9.35
N PRO A 84 -2.64 -0.56 10.45
CA PRO A 84 -3.67 -0.95 11.41
C PRO A 84 -5.05 -1.11 10.74
N SER A 85 -5.79 -2.16 11.10
CA SER A 85 -7.18 -2.35 10.66
C SER A 85 -8.14 -1.47 11.47
N VAL A 86 -9.43 -1.47 11.11
CA VAL A 86 -10.51 -0.86 11.91
C VAL A 86 -10.77 -1.60 13.22
N SER A 87 -10.45 -2.89 13.26
CA SER A 87 -10.59 -3.73 14.46
C SER A 87 -9.33 -3.69 15.30
N ARG A 88 -9.48 -3.54 16.62
CA ARG A 88 -8.36 -3.58 17.57
C ARG A 88 -7.61 -4.90 17.47
N GLY A 89 -6.28 -4.84 17.45
CA GLY A 89 -5.40 -6.01 17.38
C GLY A 89 -5.20 -6.59 15.98
N GLN A 90 -5.83 -6.02 14.95
CA GLN A 90 -5.71 -6.50 13.57
C GLN A 90 -4.84 -5.59 12.71
N VAL A 91 -4.06 -6.21 11.82
CA VAL A 91 -3.30 -5.54 10.77
C VAL A 91 -3.97 -5.83 9.44
N ARG A 92 -4.23 -4.80 8.65
CA ARG A 92 -4.71 -4.92 7.28
C ARG A 92 -3.52 -4.98 6.34
N VAL A 93 -3.49 -6.01 5.50
CA VAL A 93 -2.47 -6.22 4.47
C VAL A 93 -3.12 -6.15 3.10
N GLU A 94 -2.70 -5.19 2.27
CA GLU A 94 -3.15 -5.04 0.89
C GLU A 94 -2.07 -5.50 -0.09
N LEU A 95 -2.49 -6.28 -1.08
CA LEU A 95 -1.63 -6.92 -2.09
C LEU A 95 -1.96 -6.32 -3.46
N TYR A 96 -1.40 -5.16 -3.76
CA TYR A 96 -1.59 -4.50 -5.05
C TYR A 96 -0.82 -5.28 -6.13
N GLY A 97 -1.50 -5.72 -7.20
CA GLY A 97 -0.90 -6.47 -8.31
C GLY A 97 -1.15 -7.99 -8.27
N LEU A 98 -1.68 -8.53 -7.17
CA LEU A 98 -2.12 -9.92 -7.11
C LEU A 98 -3.61 -10.02 -7.44
N ARG A 99 -3.98 -10.95 -8.33
CA ARG A 99 -5.38 -11.29 -8.60
C ARG A 99 -5.89 -12.20 -7.45
N LYS A 100 -6.34 -11.60 -6.32
CA LYS A 100 -6.89 -12.24 -5.07
C LYS A 100 -5.86 -12.97 -4.19
N SER A 101 -5.97 -13.08 -2.86
CA SER A 101 -7.04 -12.77 -1.87
C SER A 101 -6.42 -12.34 -0.53
N VAL A 102 -7.11 -11.44 0.18
CA VAL A 102 -6.79 -10.99 1.55
C VAL A 102 -6.76 -12.20 2.50
N VAL A 103 -5.61 -12.46 3.12
CA VAL A 103 -5.52 -13.40 4.24
C VAL A 103 -5.49 -12.58 5.52
N SER A 104 -6.59 -12.60 6.27
CA SER A 104 -6.63 -12.02 7.61
C SER A 104 -6.12 -13.07 8.59
N PHE A 105 -4.96 -12.81 9.21
CA PHE A 105 -4.47 -13.62 10.31
C PHE A 105 -4.89 -12.94 11.62
N SER A 106 -5.71 -13.64 12.42
CA SER A 106 -5.90 -13.33 13.84
C SER A 106 -5.06 -14.34 14.61
N THR A 107 -4.19 -13.88 15.50
CA THR A 107 -3.62 -14.72 16.57
C THR A 107 -4.62 -14.87 17.70
#